data_AF-A0A1S8TA93-F1
#
_entry.id   AF-A0A1S8TA93-F1
#
_cell.length_a   1.000
_cell.length_b   1.000
_cell.length_c   1.000
_cell.angle_alpha   90.00
_cell.angle_beta   90.00
_cell.angle_gamma   90.00
#
_symmetry.space_group_name_H-M   'P 1'
#
loop_
_entity.id
_entity.type
_entity.pdbx_description
1 polymer ?
#
loop_
_entity_poly.entity_id
_entity_poly.type
_entity_poly.pdbx_seq_one_letter_code
_entity_poly.pdbx_strand_id
1 'polypeptide(L)'
;MLTATEERLLKYIEDCARKNVEGKSFYKMTDILEHAFWISEEKAYEVLKNIISRKHIGNSKNEVINEYIDMLKKGYGSIQEQVDVFGGDKFSSIVYTAEKRLKKYEGGTFLDVLREVYKISDEDMPKIIKKYLGFLNSASFIFRLEKDTFHKFLQSDLEELDKQFDRFVKL
;
A
#
# COMPACT_ATOMS: atom_id res chain seq x y z
N MET A 1 -18.47 4.49 -13.06
CA MET A 1 -18.58 4.36 -11.59
C MET A 1 -17.43 3.50 -11.13
N LEU A 2 -16.72 3.94 -10.09
CA LEU A 2 -15.65 3.13 -9.49
C LEU A 2 -16.29 2.00 -8.69
N THR A 3 -15.66 0.83 -8.69
CA THR A 3 -15.99 -0.27 -7.79
C THR A 3 -15.61 0.07 -6.35
N ALA A 4 -16.24 -0.57 -5.37
CA ALA A 4 -15.91 -0.35 -3.95
C ALA A 4 -14.42 -0.62 -3.62
N THR A 5 -13.76 -1.49 -4.40
CA THR A 5 -12.33 -1.77 -4.30
C THR A 5 -11.49 -0.60 -4.84
N GLU A 6 -11.88 -0.04 -5.98
CA GLU A 6 -11.24 1.11 -6.61
C GLU A 6 -11.33 2.39 -5.76
N GLU A 7 -12.49 2.62 -5.13
CA GLU A 7 -12.65 3.74 -4.19
C GLU A 7 -11.73 3.61 -2.96
N ARG A 8 -11.58 2.38 -2.43
CA ARG A 8 -10.64 2.12 -1.32
C ARG A 8 -9.19 2.35 -1.73
N LEU A 9 -8.80 1.93 -2.94
CA LEU A 9 -7.44 2.12 -3.46
C LEU A 9 -7.13 3.60 -3.71
N LEU A 10 -8.05 4.36 -4.28
CA LEU A 10 -7.90 5.80 -4.45
C LEU A 10 -7.77 6.53 -3.12
N LYS A 11 -8.58 6.17 -2.13
CA LYS A 11 -8.49 6.74 -0.78
C LYS A 11 -7.15 6.43 -0.14
N TYR A 12 -6.64 5.21 -0.33
CA TYR A 12 -5.30 4.84 0.13
C TYR A 12 -4.20 5.67 -0.54
N ILE A 13 -4.28 5.90 -1.86
CA ILE A 13 -3.32 6.74 -2.60
C ILE A 13 -3.37 8.19 -2.07
N GLU A 14 -4.57 8.72 -1.85
CA GLU A 14 -4.77 10.07 -1.31
C GLU A 14 -4.17 10.23 0.10
N ASP A 15 -4.47 9.29 1.02
CA ASP A 15 -3.96 9.31 2.38
C ASP A 15 -2.41 9.23 2.41
N CYS A 16 -1.83 8.40 1.53
CA CYS A 16 -0.38 8.30 1.37
C CYS A 16 0.24 9.59 0.83
N ALA A 17 -0.36 10.17 -0.22
CA ALA A 17 0.13 11.40 -0.84
C ALA A 17 0.18 12.55 0.16
N ARG A 18 -0.86 12.69 1.00
CA ARG A 18 -0.93 13.70 2.06
C ARG A 18 0.15 13.51 3.12
N LYS A 19 0.35 12.28 3.61
CA LYS A 19 1.40 11.95 4.58
C LYS A 19 2.80 12.25 4.05
N ASN A 20 3.05 11.96 2.78
CA ASN A 20 4.38 12.14 2.19
C ASN A 20 4.83 13.62 2.13
N VAL A 21 3.88 14.56 2.10
CA VAL A 21 4.13 16.01 2.04
C VAL A 21 3.90 16.72 3.38
N GLU A 22 3.45 16.00 4.40
CA GLU A 22 3.18 16.53 5.73
C GLU A 22 4.45 17.13 6.34
N GLY A 23 4.34 18.34 6.90
CA GLY A 23 5.48 19.05 7.51
C GLY A 23 6.55 19.57 6.53
N LYS A 24 6.44 19.32 5.22
CA LYS A 24 7.44 19.73 4.22
C LYS A 24 7.05 21.01 3.50
N SER A 25 8.00 21.90 3.26
CA SER A 25 7.84 23.08 2.39
C SER A 25 8.38 22.80 0.99
N PHE A 26 7.71 23.33 -0.04
CA PHE A 26 8.08 23.12 -1.44
C PHE A 26 8.15 24.47 -2.17
N TYR A 27 9.07 24.58 -3.12
CA TYR A 27 9.26 25.80 -3.91
C TYR A 27 8.60 25.70 -5.28
N LYS A 28 8.50 24.49 -5.85
CA LYS A 28 7.79 24.23 -7.11
C LYS A 28 6.62 23.27 -6.89
N MET A 29 5.61 23.37 -7.76
CA MET A 29 4.49 22.41 -7.75
C MET A 29 4.91 21.01 -8.20
N THR A 30 5.93 20.90 -9.06
CA THR A 30 6.51 19.61 -9.45
C THR A 30 7.08 18.89 -8.24
N ASP A 31 7.81 19.60 -7.36
CA ASP A 31 8.32 19.02 -6.10
C ASP A 31 7.19 18.41 -5.27
N ILE A 32 6.02 19.06 -5.23
CA ILE A 32 4.85 18.55 -4.50
C ILE A 32 4.40 17.22 -5.11
N LEU A 33 4.31 17.13 -6.44
CA LEU A 33 3.89 15.90 -7.13
C LEU A 33 4.93 14.78 -6.99
N GLU A 34 6.21 15.12 -7.14
CA GLU A 34 7.34 14.20 -6.96
C GLU A 34 7.33 13.63 -5.54
N HIS A 35 7.19 14.46 -4.52
CA HIS A 35 7.20 13.98 -3.14
C HIS A 35 5.89 13.32 -2.71
N ALA A 36 4.73 13.80 -3.17
CA ALA A 36 3.45 13.21 -2.84
C ALA A 36 3.29 11.82 -3.47
N PHE A 37 3.62 11.69 -4.75
CA PHE A 37 3.32 10.50 -5.55
C PHE A 37 4.54 9.67 -5.95
N TRP A 38 5.75 10.14 -5.63
CA TRP A 38 7.03 9.45 -5.91
C TRP A 38 7.21 9.20 -7.41
N ILE A 39 6.96 10.26 -8.18
CA ILE A 39 7.14 10.26 -9.64
C ILE A 39 8.37 11.08 -10.00
N SER A 40 8.96 10.82 -11.17
CA SER A 40 10.08 11.62 -11.66
C SER A 40 9.67 13.07 -11.94
N GLU A 41 10.63 13.99 -11.89
CA GLU A 41 10.43 15.40 -12.24
C GLU A 41 9.80 15.55 -13.65
N GLU A 42 10.30 14.80 -14.65
CA GLU A 42 9.73 14.78 -16.01
C GLU A 42 8.24 14.41 -15.99
N LYS A 43 7.87 13.39 -15.22
CA LYS A 43 6.48 12.97 -15.10
C LYS A 43 5.63 13.98 -14.35
N ALA A 44 6.18 14.59 -13.31
CA ALA A 44 5.54 15.67 -12.56
C ALA A 44 5.25 16.88 -13.46
N TYR A 45 6.17 17.24 -14.38
CA TYR A 45 5.94 18.30 -15.36
C TYR A 45 4.80 17.95 -16.34
N GLU A 46 4.76 16.72 -16.87
CA GLU A 46 3.66 16.29 -17.75
C GLU A 46 2.30 16.38 -17.04
N VAL A 47 2.25 15.89 -15.80
CA VAL A 47 1.06 15.93 -14.96
C VAL A 47 0.64 17.38 -14.70
N LEU A 48 1.56 18.22 -14.26
CA LEU A 48 1.30 19.61 -13.95
C LEU A 48 0.81 20.39 -15.18
N LYS A 49 1.42 20.16 -16.35
CA LYS A 49 0.99 20.75 -17.63
C LYS A 49 -0.44 20.35 -17.97
N ASN A 50 -0.82 19.10 -17.73
CA ASN A 50 -2.19 18.62 -17.94
C ASN A 50 -3.20 19.18 -16.93
N ILE A 51 -2.78 19.41 -15.69
CA ILE A 51 -3.63 20.04 -14.66
C ILE A 51 -3.91 21.50 -15.05
N ILE A 52 -2.85 22.27 -15.33
CA ILE A 52 -2.93 23.70 -15.64
C ILE A 52 -3.68 23.94 -16.97
N SER A 53 -3.56 23.04 -17.96
CA SER A 53 -4.27 23.19 -19.24
C SER A 53 -5.78 23.00 -19.13
N ARG A 54 -6.26 22.35 -18.07
CA ARG A 54 -7.69 22.04 -17.88
C ARG A 54 -8.40 23.05 -16.98
N LYS A 55 -7.70 23.64 -16.02
CA LYS A 55 -8.26 24.65 -15.11
C LYS A 55 -7.18 25.42 -14.36
N HIS A 56 -7.56 26.60 -13.89
CA HIS A 56 -6.77 27.35 -12.94
C HIS A 56 -6.80 26.62 -11.59
N ILE A 57 -5.63 26.25 -11.07
CA ILE A 57 -5.49 25.63 -9.76
C ILE A 57 -4.86 26.60 -8.78
N GLY A 58 -5.20 26.46 -7.49
CA GLY A 58 -4.47 27.14 -6.43
C GLY A 58 -3.10 26.51 -6.20
N ASN A 59 -2.21 27.27 -5.56
CA ASN A 59 -0.80 26.88 -5.41
C ASN A 59 -0.52 26.07 -4.13
N SER A 60 -1.56 25.63 -3.40
CA SER A 60 -1.35 24.86 -2.18
C SER A 60 -1.09 23.38 -2.47
N LYS A 61 -0.36 22.72 -1.57
CA LYS A 61 -0.03 21.29 -1.65
C LYS A 61 -1.28 20.42 -1.77
N ASN A 62 -2.32 20.75 -1.01
CA ASN A 62 -3.56 20.00 -1.00
C ASN A 62 -4.35 20.19 -2.30
N GLU A 63 -4.33 21.38 -2.90
CA GLU A 63 -4.97 21.61 -4.20
C GLU A 63 -4.27 20.81 -5.29
N VAL A 64 -2.93 20.87 -5.36
CA VAL A 64 -2.16 20.08 -6.34
C VAL A 64 -2.40 18.57 -6.19
N ILE A 65 -2.46 18.06 -4.96
CA ILE A 65 -2.75 16.64 -4.67
C ILE A 65 -4.18 16.27 -5.09
N ASN A 66 -5.18 17.07 -4.70
CA ASN A 66 -6.59 16.82 -5.04
C ASN A 66 -6.79 16.75 -6.55
N GLU A 67 -6.08 17.61 -7.27
CA GLU A 67 -6.20 17.71 -8.71
C GLU A 67 -5.64 16.51 -9.44
N TYR A 68 -4.49 16.04 -8.99
CA TYR A 68 -3.95 14.81 -9.54
C TYR A 68 -4.82 13.60 -9.19
N ILE A 69 -5.37 13.51 -7.97
CA ILE A 69 -6.33 12.47 -7.58
C ILE A 69 -7.60 12.51 -8.45
N ASP A 70 -8.14 13.69 -8.75
CA ASP A 70 -9.30 13.86 -9.63
C ASP A 70 -8.98 13.45 -11.08
N MET A 71 -7.76 13.71 -11.56
CA MET A 71 -7.29 13.18 -12.84
C MET A 71 -7.16 11.67 -12.84
N LEU A 72 -6.64 11.07 -11.76
CA LEU A 72 -6.54 9.62 -11.62
C LEU A 72 -7.92 8.94 -11.60
N LYS A 73 -8.93 9.61 -11.01
CA LYS A 73 -10.34 9.18 -11.04
C LYS A 73 -10.96 9.23 -12.45
N LYS A 74 -10.49 10.13 -13.32
CA LYS A 74 -11.09 10.42 -14.63
C LYS A 74 -10.32 9.87 -15.83
N GLY A 75 -9.07 9.42 -15.66
CA GLY A 75 -8.10 9.33 -16.76
C GLY A 75 -7.45 7.98 -17.07
N TYR A 76 -7.66 6.90 -16.29
CA TYR A 76 -6.98 5.62 -16.54
C TYR A 76 -7.94 4.43 -16.59
N GLY A 77 -7.54 3.39 -17.33
CA GLY A 77 -8.33 2.17 -17.58
C GLY A 77 -8.55 1.30 -16.33
N SER A 78 -7.62 1.31 -15.36
CA SER A 78 -7.86 0.80 -14.00
C SER A 78 -6.90 1.44 -12.98
N ILE A 79 -7.33 1.52 -11.72
CA ILE A 79 -6.48 1.96 -10.60
C ILE A 79 -5.35 0.96 -10.29
N GLN A 80 -5.49 -0.29 -10.71
CA GLN A 80 -4.45 -1.32 -10.60
C GLN A 80 -3.22 -0.97 -11.45
N GLU A 81 -3.42 -0.57 -12.71
CA GLU A 81 -2.33 -0.12 -13.59
C GLU A 81 -1.61 1.12 -13.03
N GLN A 82 -2.33 2.01 -12.34
CA GLN A 82 -1.73 3.14 -11.65
C GLN A 82 -0.88 2.71 -10.46
N VAL A 83 -1.34 1.75 -9.65
CA VAL A 83 -0.56 1.20 -8.53
C VAL A 83 0.70 0.48 -9.02
N ASP A 84 0.66 -0.18 -10.17
CA ASP A 84 1.84 -0.85 -10.74
C ASP A 84 2.87 0.16 -11.28
N VAL A 85 2.44 1.29 -11.85
CA VAL A 85 3.32 2.38 -12.32
C VAL A 85 3.87 3.22 -11.15
N PHE A 86 3.05 3.58 -10.15
CA PHE A 86 3.47 4.40 -9.00
C PHE A 86 4.11 3.59 -7.86
N GLY A 87 3.73 2.32 -7.71
CA GLY A 87 4.31 1.37 -6.76
C GLY A 87 5.53 0.65 -7.32
N GLY A 88 5.71 0.62 -8.64
CA GLY A 88 6.82 -0.04 -9.33
C GLY A 88 8.19 0.50 -8.95
N ASP A 89 8.35 1.82 -8.78
CA ASP A 89 9.61 2.42 -8.35
C ASP A 89 9.94 2.10 -6.87
N LYS A 90 8.91 2.13 -6.01
CA LYS A 90 9.05 1.71 -4.60
C LYS A 90 9.40 0.23 -4.47
N PHE A 91 8.71 -0.64 -5.20
CA PHE A 91 8.98 -2.07 -5.22
C PHE A 91 10.41 -2.33 -5.71
N SER A 92 10.79 -1.75 -6.84
CA SER A 92 12.13 -1.91 -7.43
C SER A 92 13.23 -1.41 -6.47
N SER A 93 13.02 -0.27 -5.81
CA SER A 93 13.95 0.31 -4.82
C SER A 93 14.07 -0.55 -3.56
N ILE A 94 12.95 -1.08 -3.04
CA ILE A 94 12.93 -1.99 -1.89
C ILE A 94 13.66 -3.30 -2.24
N VAL A 95 13.35 -3.90 -3.38
CA VAL A 95 13.97 -5.15 -3.85
C VAL A 95 15.48 -4.96 -4.05
N TYR A 96 15.90 -3.94 -4.80
CA TYR A 96 17.31 -3.63 -5.02
C TYR A 96 18.09 -3.46 -3.70
N THR A 97 17.50 -2.74 -2.75
CA THR A 97 18.12 -2.50 -1.44
C THR A 97 18.17 -3.77 -0.59
N ALA A 98 17.09 -4.57 -0.60
CA ALA A 98 17.03 -5.85 0.10
C ALA A 98 18.05 -6.85 -0.45
N GLU A 99 18.18 -6.97 -1.77
CA GLU A 99 19.18 -7.83 -2.41
C GLU A 99 20.61 -7.45 -2.05
N LYS A 100 20.92 -6.15 -2.04
CA LYS A 100 22.25 -5.65 -1.63
C LYS A 100 22.57 -5.99 -0.18
N ARG A 101 21.56 -5.98 0.71
CA ARG A 101 21.71 -6.36 2.12
C ARG A 101 21.81 -7.88 2.29
N LEU A 102 21.01 -8.66 1.57
CA LEU A 102 21.07 -10.12 1.57
C LEU A 102 22.44 -10.65 1.15
N LYS A 103 23.08 -10.04 0.14
CA LYS A 103 24.45 -10.40 -0.28
C LYS A 103 25.50 -10.26 0.83
N LYS A 104 25.22 -9.45 1.84
CA LYS A 104 26.10 -9.19 2.99
C LYS A 104 25.58 -9.82 4.28
N TYR A 105 24.46 -10.55 4.21
CA TYR A 105 23.82 -11.13 5.37
C TYR A 105 24.39 -12.53 5.62
N GLU A 106 24.85 -12.78 6.84
CA GLU A 106 25.58 -14.00 7.21
C GLU A 106 24.66 -15.22 7.44
N GLY A 107 23.36 -15.08 7.17
CA GLY A 107 22.36 -16.13 7.36
C GLY A 107 21.61 -16.02 8.69
N GLY A 108 20.50 -16.76 8.79
CA GLY A 108 19.61 -16.75 9.95
C GLY A 108 18.20 -17.19 9.57
N THR A 109 17.24 -16.98 10.47
CA THR A 109 15.84 -17.33 10.23
C THR A 109 15.13 -16.30 9.35
N PHE A 110 13.94 -16.63 8.87
CA PHE A 110 13.10 -15.66 8.16
C PHE A 110 12.83 -14.38 8.98
N LEU A 111 12.71 -14.50 10.31
CA LEU A 111 12.53 -13.34 11.20
C LEU A 111 13.77 -12.45 11.23
N ASP A 112 14.95 -13.06 11.20
CA ASP A 112 16.21 -12.33 11.17
C ASP A 112 16.41 -11.62 9.83
N VAL A 113 15.92 -12.20 8.73
CA VAL A 113 15.84 -11.51 7.43
C VAL A 113 14.90 -10.31 7.50
N LEU A 114 13.70 -10.47 8.06
CA LEU A 114 12.75 -9.35 8.23
C LEU A 114 13.34 -8.22 9.09
N ARG A 115 14.05 -8.58 10.16
CA ARG A 115 14.71 -7.61 11.06
C ARG A 115 15.91 -6.95 10.41
N GLU A 116 16.84 -7.72 9.84
CA GLU A 116 18.15 -7.19 9.44
C GLU A 116 18.20 -6.68 8.01
N VAL A 117 17.50 -7.35 7.09
CA VAL A 117 17.45 -6.97 5.67
C VAL A 117 16.38 -5.92 5.45
N TYR A 118 15.15 -6.19 5.93
CA TYR A 118 14.00 -5.32 5.71
C TYR A 118 13.82 -4.26 6.82
N LYS A 119 14.62 -4.30 7.88
CA LYS A 119 14.60 -3.31 8.99
C LYS A 119 13.22 -3.14 9.61
N ILE A 120 12.49 -4.25 9.74
CA ILE A 120 11.21 -4.32 10.45
C ILE A 120 11.51 -4.31 11.96
N SER A 121 10.83 -3.43 12.69
CA SER A 121 10.91 -3.37 14.16
C SER A 121 10.24 -4.58 14.80
N ASP A 122 10.68 -4.97 16.00
CA ASP A 122 10.05 -6.08 16.72
C ASP A 122 8.58 -5.81 17.06
N GLU A 123 8.18 -4.54 17.19
CA GLU A 123 6.79 -4.12 17.41
C GLU A 123 5.88 -4.40 16.19
N ASP A 124 6.40 -4.26 14.97
CA ASP A 124 5.64 -4.45 13.73
C ASP A 124 5.80 -5.86 13.14
N MET A 125 6.77 -6.62 13.62
CA MET A 125 7.05 -8.00 13.20
C MET A 125 5.79 -8.89 13.24
N PRO A 126 5.02 -8.96 14.34
CA PRO A 126 3.86 -9.85 14.42
C PRO A 126 2.75 -9.45 13.43
N LYS A 127 2.60 -8.15 13.15
CA LYS A 127 1.60 -7.62 12.22
C LYS A 127 1.94 -8.00 10.78
N ILE A 128 3.21 -7.85 10.38
CA ILE A 128 3.67 -8.16 9.02
C ILE A 128 3.60 -9.66 8.75
N ILE A 129 4.03 -10.51 9.70
CA ILE A 129 3.94 -11.96 9.58
C ILE A 129 2.48 -12.39 9.41
N LYS A 130 1.57 -11.87 10.25
CA LYS A 130 0.15 -12.20 10.17
C LYS A 130 -0.45 -11.84 8.80
N LYS A 131 -0.09 -10.68 8.24
CA LYS A 131 -0.52 -10.28 6.89
C LYS A 131 0.06 -11.20 5.81
N TYR A 132 1.34 -11.56 5.91
CA TYR A 132 2.01 -12.45 4.97
C TYR A 132 1.42 -13.87 4.98
N LEU A 133 1.15 -14.44 6.16
CA LEU A 133 0.48 -15.73 6.31
C LEU A 133 -1.00 -15.69 5.88
N GLY A 134 -1.63 -14.52 5.93
CA GLY A 134 -2.96 -14.30 5.35
C GLY A 134 -2.93 -14.31 3.83
N PHE A 135 -1.92 -13.68 3.23
CA PHE A 135 -1.70 -13.66 1.78
C PHE A 135 -1.40 -15.04 1.20
N LEU A 136 -0.51 -15.82 1.83
CA LEU A 136 -0.15 -17.17 1.39
C LEU A 136 -1.36 -18.13 1.33
N ASN A 137 -2.41 -17.85 2.09
CA ASN A 137 -3.64 -18.65 2.08
C ASN A 137 -4.56 -18.41 0.88
N SER A 138 -4.19 -17.56 -0.09
CA SER A 138 -5.06 -17.18 -1.21
C SER A 138 -4.76 -17.86 -2.57
N ALA A 139 -3.82 -18.81 -2.65
CA ALA A 139 -3.57 -19.53 -3.90
C ALA A 139 -3.51 -21.07 -3.69
N SER A 140 -4.62 -21.71 -4.06
CA SER A 140 -4.83 -23.13 -4.41
C SER A 140 -3.65 -24.11 -4.26
N PHE A 141 -3.62 -24.88 -3.17
CA PHE A 141 -3.13 -26.28 -3.13
C PHE A 141 -3.72 -26.97 -1.89
N ILE A 142 -4.00 -28.28 -1.98
CA ILE A 142 -4.78 -29.11 -1.03
C ILE A 142 -4.28 -28.97 0.43
N PHE A 143 -5.16 -28.67 1.40
CA PHE A 143 -4.82 -28.70 2.84
C PHE A 143 -5.76 -29.56 3.68
N ARG A 144 -5.17 -30.34 4.58
CA ARG A 144 -5.84 -31.10 5.66
C ARG A 144 -6.53 -30.13 6.64
N LEU A 145 -7.64 -30.57 7.25
CA LEU A 145 -8.38 -29.84 8.30
C LEU A 145 -7.51 -29.70 9.57
N GLU A 146 -7.13 -28.46 9.90
CA GLU A 146 -6.30 -28.10 11.06
C GLU A 146 -6.87 -26.85 11.77
N LYS A 147 -6.47 -26.61 13.02
CA LYS A 147 -6.99 -25.52 13.88
C LYS A 147 -6.89 -24.13 13.23
N ASP A 148 -5.84 -23.88 12.46
CA ASP A 148 -5.63 -22.59 11.79
C ASP A 148 -6.47 -22.39 10.52
N THR A 149 -6.91 -23.45 9.83
CA THR A 149 -7.89 -23.34 8.74
C THR A 149 -9.29 -23.07 9.27
N PHE A 150 -9.63 -23.62 10.43
CA PHE A 150 -10.90 -23.37 11.12
C PHE A 150 -10.99 -21.93 11.69
N HIS A 151 -9.90 -21.36 12.22
CA HIS A 151 -9.89 -19.95 12.68
C HIS A 151 -9.96 -18.93 11.53
N LYS A 152 -9.39 -19.25 10.38
CA LYS A 152 -9.53 -18.42 9.17
C LYS A 152 -10.97 -18.43 8.64
N PHE A 153 -11.69 -19.56 8.73
CA PHE A 153 -13.13 -19.67 8.45
C PHE A 153 -13.98 -18.80 9.41
N LEU A 154 -13.67 -18.79 10.70
CA LEU A 154 -14.35 -17.93 11.69
C LEU A 154 -14.04 -16.42 11.53
N GLN A 155 -12.87 -16.04 10.99
CA GLN A 155 -12.56 -14.63 10.69
C GLN A 155 -13.21 -14.13 9.39
N SER A 156 -13.59 -15.02 8.48
CA SER A 156 -14.35 -14.67 7.27
C SER A 156 -15.87 -14.68 7.46
N ASP A 157 -16.37 -15.41 8.47
CA ASP A 157 -17.79 -15.56 8.80
C ASP A 157 -18.05 -15.02 10.23
N LEU A 158 -18.30 -13.71 10.32
CA LEU A 158 -18.50 -12.99 11.58
C LEU A 158 -19.72 -13.51 12.37
N GLU A 159 -20.71 -14.10 11.69
CA GLU A 159 -21.92 -14.63 12.32
C GLU A 159 -21.66 -15.98 13.01
N GLU A 160 -20.76 -16.80 12.45
CA GLU A 160 -20.30 -18.04 13.09
C GLU A 160 -19.31 -17.77 14.25
N LEU A 161 -18.53 -16.68 14.20
CA LEU A 161 -17.68 -16.26 15.33
C LEU A 161 -18.51 -15.98 16.59
N ASP A 162 -19.65 -15.27 16.45
CA ASP A 162 -20.54 -14.95 17.58
C ASP A 162 -21.17 -16.21 18.20
N LYS A 163 -21.62 -17.17 17.37
CA LYS A 163 -22.18 -18.46 17.85
C LYS A 163 -21.14 -19.30 18.60
N GLN A 164 -19.87 -19.27 18.18
CA GLN A 164 -18.77 -19.97 18.86
C GLN A 164 -18.42 -19.32 20.19
N PHE A 165 -18.45 -17.98 20.27
CA PHE A 165 -18.27 -17.25 21.51
C PHE A 165 -19.35 -17.60 22.54
N ASP A 166 -20.63 -17.61 22.13
CA ASP A 166 -21.75 -17.90 23.02
C ASP A 166 -21.72 -19.34 23.57
N ARG A 167 -21.23 -20.30 22.77
CA ARG A 167 -20.99 -21.70 23.19
C ARG A 167 -19.82 -21.85 24.16
N PHE A 168 -18.79 -21.01 24.04
CA PHE A 168 -17.57 -21.08 24.87
C PHE A 168 -17.74 -20.41 26.23
N VAL A 169 -18.61 -19.40 26.33
CA VAL A 169 -18.82 -18.58 27.53
C VAL A 169 -19.99 -19.08 28.40
N LYS A 170 -20.92 -19.87 27.85
CA LYS A 170 -22.06 -20.47 28.59
C LYS A 170 -21.82 -21.93 29.06
N LEU A 171 -20.57 -22.38 29.08
CA LEU A 171 -20.10 -23.61 29.74
C LEU A 171 -19.43 -23.24 31.08
#